data_AF-A0A4R6RGR5-F1
#
_entry.id   AF-A0A4R6RGR5-F1
#
_cell.length_a   1.000
_cell.length_b   1.000
_cell.length_c   1.000
_cell.angle_alpha   90.00
_cell.angle_beta   90.00
_cell.angle_gamma   90.00
#
_symmetry.space_group_name_H-M   'P 1'
#
loop_
_entity.id
_entity.type
_entity.pdbx_description
1 polymer ?
#
loop_
_entity_poly.entity_id
_entity_poly.type
_entity_poly.pdbx_seq_one_letter_code
_entity_poly.pdbx_strand_id
1 'polypeptide(L)'
;MKLSHYTPNLTVAEADRFWMTPAEVCELAAIGESEAADVRKFLSNLSDRGYIPCVKSGTAKTSPKLYSLVSAICLRAFKEITRSGRTYDFAAPIVAHVADLSRELIVTHDNINDLDTGPDWLVVYEANHRGEPKVKSTVRGDNIKSEHFYSGGGYDFGVFSSGEVIWNVVRHYADYWANDRILKGLDQVGRYEGCDDNGRPLDPSHPWNANLPPLQRAKRMVEIEEYIIERDRRHLASVLESQGKKVGDDE
;
A
#
# COMPACT_ATOMS: atom_id res chain seq x y z
N MET A 1 -8.84 9.19 -8.03
CA MET A 1 -7.58 8.68 -8.61
C MET A 1 -7.77 7.19 -8.81
N LYS A 2 -7.88 6.70 -10.05
CA LYS A 2 -8.07 5.26 -10.30
C LYS A 2 -6.73 4.57 -10.07
N LEU A 3 -6.67 3.67 -9.11
CA LEU A 3 -5.61 2.68 -9.07
C LEU A 3 -5.56 1.96 -10.41
N SER A 4 -4.36 1.95 -10.99
CA SER A 4 -4.05 1.41 -12.31
C SER A 4 -4.71 0.04 -12.51
N HIS A 5 -5.38 -0.15 -13.66
CA HIS A 5 -5.99 -1.42 -14.08
C HIS A 5 -4.96 -2.56 -14.26
N TYR A 6 -3.67 -2.30 -14.01
CA TYR A 6 -2.57 -3.25 -14.02
C TYR A 6 -2.16 -3.75 -12.62
N THR A 7 -2.84 -3.30 -11.57
CA THR A 7 -2.74 -4.00 -10.28
C THR A 7 -3.35 -5.39 -10.51
N PRO A 8 -2.61 -6.49 -10.31
CA PRO A 8 -3.24 -7.82 -10.34
C PRO A 8 -4.42 -7.79 -9.38
N ASN A 9 -5.42 -8.64 -9.61
CA ASN A 9 -6.44 -8.88 -8.58
C ASN A 9 -5.71 -9.11 -7.27
N LEU A 10 -5.84 -8.18 -6.33
CA LEU A 10 -5.13 -8.27 -5.08
C LEU A 10 -5.72 -9.48 -4.38
N THR A 11 -4.99 -10.58 -4.38
CA THR A 11 -5.42 -11.80 -3.68
C THR A 11 -4.74 -11.82 -2.32
N VAL A 12 -5.29 -12.60 -1.39
CA VAL A 12 -4.65 -12.82 -0.08
C VAL A 12 -3.24 -13.39 -0.25
N ALA A 13 -3.06 -14.32 -1.19
CA ALA A 13 -1.76 -14.91 -1.48
C ALA A 13 -0.73 -13.86 -1.92
N GLU A 14 -1.14 -12.89 -2.74
CA GLU A 14 -0.27 -11.78 -3.15
C GLU A 14 -0.03 -10.80 -2.00
N ALA A 15 -1.05 -10.50 -1.19
CA ALA A 15 -0.91 -9.62 -0.03
C ALA A 15 0.03 -10.19 1.04
N ASP A 16 0.08 -11.51 1.18
CA ASP A 16 0.96 -12.23 2.10
C ASP A 16 2.34 -12.56 1.48
N ARG A 17 2.55 -12.32 0.19
CA ARG A 17 3.83 -12.59 -0.48
C ARG A 17 4.93 -11.68 0.04
N PHE A 18 6.02 -12.28 0.51
CA PHE A 18 7.19 -11.54 1.00
C PHE A 18 8.15 -11.20 -0.14
N TRP A 19 8.28 -9.91 -0.45
CA TRP A 19 9.18 -9.45 -1.49
C TRP A 19 9.76 -8.05 -1.24
N MET A 20 9.12 -7.24 -0.40
CA MET A 20 9.57 -5.87 -0.11
C MET A 20 10.76 -5.87 0.84
N THR A 21 11.74 -5.00 0.55
CA THR A 21 12.87 -4.67 1.41
C THR A 21 12.44 -3.87 2.65
N PRO A 22 13.31 -3.71 3.66
CA PRO A 22 13.02 -2.85 4.81
C PRO A 22 12.69 -1.40 4.44
N ALA A 23 13.31 -0.84 3.39
CA ALA A 23 13.05 0.53 2.97
C ALA A 23 11.66 0.65 2.35
N GLU A 24 11.35 -0.22 1.38
CA GLU A 24 10.06 -0.23 0.68
C GLU A 24 8.88 -0.42 1.64
N VAL A 25 8.98 -1.35 2.62
CA VAL A 25 7.89 -1.56 3.58
C VAL A 25 7.69 -0.34 4.50
N CYS A 26 8.75 0.38 4.87
CA CYS A 26 8.64 1.58 5.72
C CYS A 26 8.01 2.75 4.97
N GLU A 27 8.41 2.93 3.70
CA GLU A 27 7.87 3.96 2.83
C GLU A 27 6.40 3.69 2.48
N LEU A 28 6.07 2.46 2.11
CA LEU A 28 4.69 2.06 1.83
C LEU A 28 3.78 2.20 3.06
N ALA A 29 4.29 1.86 4.26
CA ALA A 29 3.57 2.08 5.51
C ALA A 29 3.52 3.57 5.94
N ALA A 30 4.27 4.45 5.25
CA ALA A 30 4.38 5.88 5.54
C ALA A 30 4.70 6.18 7.00
N ILE A 31 5.63 5.44 7.62
CA ILE A 31 5.97 5.57 9.05
C ILE A 31 7.12 6.53 9.35
N GLY A 32 7.72 7.12 8.30
CA GLY A 32 8.86 8.04 8.35
C GLY A 32 9.86 7.75 7.24
N GLU A 33 10.99 8.47 7.24
CA GLU A 33 12.10 8.20 6.33
C GLU A 33 12.72 6.83 6.65
N SER A 34 12.82 5.96 5.64
CA SER A 34 13.35 4.60 5.77
C SER A 34 14.79 4.56 6.32
N GLU A 35 15.56 5.62 6.07
CA GLU A 35 16.94 5.79 6.55
C GLU A 35 17.05 6.35 7.98
N ALA A 36 15.94 6.76 8.60
CA ALA A 36 15.96 7.27 9.96
C ALA A 36 16.25 6.14 10.97
N ALA A 37 17.14 6.39 11.92
CA ALA A 37 17.60 5.37 12.87
C ALA A 37 16.47 4.85 13.78
N ASP A 38 15.54 5.72 14.16
CA ASP A 38 14.36 5.37 14.94
C ASP A 38 13.38 4.51 14.15
N VAL A 39 13.15 4.80 12.86
CA VAL A 39 12.32 4.00 11.95
C VAL A 39 12.89 2.59 11.78
N ARG A 40 14.19 2.46 11.50
CA ARG A 40 14.86 1.17 11.38
C ARG A 40 14.83 0.36 12.67
N LYS A 41 15.03 1.02 13.81
CA LYS A 41 14.94 0.39 15.14
C LYS A 41 13.51 -0.06 15.44
N PHE A 42 12.51 0.74 15.07
CA PHE A 42 11.10 0.41 15.22
C PHE A 42 10.73 -0.86 14.44
N LEU A 43 11.04 -0.90 13.13
CA LEU A 43 10.82 -2.08 12.32
C LEU A 43 11.56 -3.31 12.87
N SER A 44 12.84 -3.17 13.22
CA SER A 44 13.64 -4.28 13.74
C SER A 44 13.06 -4.87 15.03
N ASN A 45 12.67 -4.01 15.98
CA ASN A 45 12.05 -4.43 17.23
C ASN A 45 10.76 -5.23 17.02
N LEU A 46 9.91 -4.77 16.10
CA LEU A 46 8.63 -5.45 15.83
C LEU A 46 8.85 -6.79 15.11
N SER A 47 9.74 -6.81 14.12
CA SER A 47 10.08 -8.02 13.36
C SER A 47 10.80 -9.06 14.20
N ASP A 48 11.73 -8.66 15.07
CA ASP A 48 12.50 -9.59 15.93
C ASP A 48 11.63 -10.21 17.03
N ARG A 49 10.58 -9.50 17.46
CA ARG A 49 9.58 -10.01 18.41
C ARG A 49 8.47 -10.82 17.74
N GLY A 50 8.47 -10.92 16.41
CA GLY A 50 7.46 -11.67 15.66
C GLY A 50 6.09 -10.98 15.57
N TYR A 51 6.01 -9.68 15.87
CA TYR A 51 4.75 -8.94 15.75
C TYR A 51 4.38 -8.59 14.31
N ILE A 52 5.37 -8.48 13.43
CA ILE A 52 5.18 -8.22 12.01
C ILE A 52 5.70 -9.43 11.22
N PRO A 53 4.90 -10.00 10.29
CA PRO A 53 5.34 -11.08 9.43
C PRO A 53 6.55 -10.67 8.59
N CYS A 54 7.57 -11.52 8.53
CA CYS A 54 8.71 -11.35 7.62
C CYS A 54 9.42 -12.69 7.41
N VAL A 55 10.17 -12.80 6.31
CA VAL A 55 11.03 -13.96 6.02
C VAL A 55 12.42 -13.48 5.63
N LYS A 56 13.45 -14.30 5.84
CA LYS A 56 14.78 -13.99 5.29
C LYS A 56 14.78 -14.28 3.80
N SER A 57 15.43 -13.43 3.00
CA SER A 57 15.60 -13.65 1.55
C SER A 57 16.48 -14.86 1.21
N GLY A 58 17.25 -15.36 2.18
CA GLY A 58 18.15 -16.49 2.02
C GLY A 58 18.51 -17.16 3.34
N THR A 59 19.39 -18.16 3.26
CA THR A 59 19.78 -19.00 4.40
C THR A 59 20.89 -18.38 5.25
N ALA A 60 21.56 -17.33 4.77
CA ALA A 60 22.65 -16.70 5.50
C ALA A 60 22.13 -15.99 6.76
N LYS A 61 22.95 -15.96 7.81
CA LYS A 61 22.60 -15.28 9.07
C LYS A 61 22.23 -13.81 8.83
N THR A 62 22.95 -13.17 7.93
CA THR A 62 22.86 -11.76 7.53
C THR A 62 21.97 -11.51 6.32
N SER A 63 21.24 -12.53 5.81
CA SER A 63 20.29 -12.31 4.71
C SER A 63 19.24 -11.27 5.10
N PRO A 64 18.95 -10.30 4.21
CA PRO A 64 17.96 -9.27 4.49
C PRO A 64 16.58 -9.89 4.71
N LYS A 65 15.78 -9.23 5.55
CA LYS A 65 14.37 -9.59 5.75
C LYS A 65 13.53 -9.01 4.63
N LEU A 66 12.58 -9.81 4.17
CA LEU A 66 11.55 -9.44 3.21
C LEU A 66 10.20 -9.36 3.91
N TYR A 67 9.38 -8.44 3.44
CA TYR A 67 8.09 -8.06 4.01
C TYR A 67 7.00 -8.16 2.95
N SER A 68 5.75 -8.29 3.41
CA SER A 68 4.56 -8.37 2.57
C SER A 68 3.70 -7.11 2.71
N LEU A 69 2.64 -6.99 1.90
CA LEU A 69 1.66 -5.90 2.03
C LEU A 69 1.04 -5.90 3.43
N VAL A 70 0.70 -7.08 3.95
CA VAL A 70 0.19 -7.22 5.31
C VAL A 70 1.21 -6.73 6.34
N SER A 71 2.51 -6.98 6.13
CA SER A 71 3.55 -6.41 7.00
C SER A 71 3.50 -4.88 7.05
N ALA A 72 3.29 -4.22 5.90
CA ALA A 72 3.18 -2.76 5.83
C ALA A 72 1.93 -2.23 6.57
N ILE A 73 0.79 -2.92 6.42
CA ILE A 73 -0.45 -2.60 7.16
C ILE A 73 -0.22 -2.73 8.67
N CYS A 74 0.37 -3.84 9.12
CA CYS A 74 0.70 -4.05 10.52
C CYS A 74 1.65 -2.96 11.04
N LEU A 75 2.68 -2.63 10.27
CA LEU A 75 3.67 -1.61 10.61
C LEU A 75 3.03 -0.24 10.81
N ARG A 76 2.11 0.16 9.92
CA ARG A 76 1.36 1.41 10.06
C ARG A 76 0.44 1.38 11.28
N ALA A 77 -0.30 0.29 11.50
CA ALA A 77 -1.18 0.15 12.65
C ALA A 77 -0.40 0.23 13.98
N PHE A 78 0.74 -0.43 14.08
CA PHE A 78 1.64 -0.30 15.24
C PHE A 78 2.09 1.14 15.45
N LYS A 79 2.48 1.86 14.39
CA LYS A 79 2.93 3.26 14.49
C LYS A 79 1.82 4.15 15.07
N GLU A 80 0.59 3.98 14.61
CA GLU A 80 -0.56 4.78 15.08
C GLU A 80 -0.89 4.50 16.55
N ILE A 81 -0.99 3.22 16.93
CA ILE A 81 -1.33 2.84 18.30
C ILE A 81 -0.23 3.28 19.28
N THR A 82 1.04 3.04 18.93
CA THR A 82 2.17 3.35 19.83
C THR A 82 2.46 4.85 19.93
N ARG A 83 2.09 5.65 18.91
CA ARG A 83 2.15 7.12 18.98
C ARG A 83 1.29 7.69 20.11
N SER A 84 0.24 6.98 20.52
CA SER A 84 -0.60 7.35 21.68
C SER A 84 0.01 6.97 23.04
N GLY A 85 1.25 6.44 23.07
CA GLY A 85 1.95 6.02 24.29
C GLY A 85 1.67 4.58 24.72
N ARG A 86 0.95 3.80 23.92
CA ARG A 86 0.67 2.37 24.20
C ARG A 86 1.87 1.49 23.87
N THR A 87 2.00 0.37 24.58
CA THR A 87 3.10 -0.59 24.39
C THR A 87 2.89 -1.48 23.15
N TYR A 88 3.94 -2.18 22.72
CA TYR A 88 3.82 -3.16 21.64
C TYR A 88 2.93 -4.35 22.01
N ASP A 89 3.02 -4.84 23.24
CA ASP A 89 2.16 -5.92 23.73
C ASP A 89 0.69 -5.51 23.75
N PHE A 90 0.41 -4.24 24.04
CA PHE A 90 -0.93 -3.69 23.93
C PHE A 90 -1.41 -3.60 22.47
N ALA A 91 -0.54 -3.14 21.57
CA ALA A 91 -0.91 -2.98 20.17
C ALA A 91 -1.07 -4.33 19.44
N ALA A 92 -0.29 -5.35 19.80
CA ALA A 92 -0.19 -6.61 19.08
C ALA A 92 -1.54 -7.31 18.77
N PRO A 93 -2.46 -7.56 19.72
CA PRO A 93 -3.73 -8.21 19.40
C PRO A 93 -4.65 -7.35 18.52
N ILE A 94 -4.58 -6.02 18.65
CA ILE A 94 -5.35 -5.10 17.80
C ILE A 94 -4.78 -5.14 16.38
N VAL A 95 -3.46 -5.09 16.23
CA VAL A 95 -2.79 -5.13 14.92
C VAL A 95 -2.99 -6.48 14.22
N ALA A 96 -2.95 -7.59 14.95
CA ALA A 96 -3.27 -8.91 14.40
C ALA A 96 -4.68 -8.93 13.80
N HIS A 97 -5.65 -8.35 14.50
CA HIS A 97 -7.03 -8.24 14.01
C HIS A 97 -7.16 -7.31 12.80
N VAL A 98 -6.39 -6.22 12.75
CA VAL A 98 -6.31 -5.34 11.56
C VAL A 98 -5.73 -6.10 10.36
N ALA A 99 -4.75 -6.99 10.57
CA ALA A 99 -4.21 -7.84 9.52
C ALA A 99 -5.29 -8.80 8.99
N ASP A 100 -6.05 -9.45 9.87
CA ASP A 100 -7.12 -10.37 9.47
C ASP A 100 -8.24 -9.63 8.73
N LEU A 101 -8.65 -8.47 9.23
CA LEU A 101 -9.62 -7.60 8.55
C LEU A 101 -9.12 -7.21 7.15
N SER A 102 -7.84 -6.84 7.00
CA SER A 102 -7.31 -6.48 5.69
C SER A 102 -7.38 -7.64 4.70
N ARG A 103 -7.11 -8.88 5.14
CA ARG A 103 -7.28 -10.07 4.29
C ARG A 103 -8.73 -10.31 3.93
N GLU A 104 -9.65 -10.19 4.89
CA GLU A 104 -11.09 -10.33 4.63
C GLU A 104 -11.58 -9.31 3.60
N LEU A 105 -11.15 -8.07 3.73
CA LEU A 105 -11.48 -6.99 2.79
C LEU A 105 -10.95 -7.26 1.38
N ILE A 106 -9.72 -7.77 1.27
CA ILE A 106 -9.11 -8.18 0.00
C ILE A 106 -9.88 -9.33 -0.66
N VAL A 107 -10.45 -10.27 0.13
CA VAL A 107 -11.26 -11.38 -0.41
C VAL A 107 -12.63 -10.91 -0.89
N THR A 108 -13.22 -9.95 -0.17
CA THR A 108 -14.63 -9.57 -0.36
C THR A 108 -14.85 -8.46 -1.38
N HIS A 109 -13.79 -7.78 -1.82
CA HIS A 109 -13.87 -6.68 -2.77
C HIS A 109 -13.03 -6.99 -4.01
N ASP A 110 -13.70 -7.06 -5.16
CA ASP A 110 -13.03 -7.27 -6.46
C ASP A 110 -12.17 -6.07 -6.86
N ASN A 111 -12.58 -4.86 -6.46
CA ASN A 111 -11.85 -3.64 -6.69
C ASN A 111 -11.42 -3.01 -5.37
N ILE A 112 -10.13 -2.73 -5.29
CA ILE A 112 -9.50 -1.99 -4.20
C ILE A 112 -10.22 -0.68 -3.91
N ASN A 113 -10.68 0.05 -4.93
CA ASN A 113 -11.39 1.33 -4.76
C ASN A 113 -12.75 1.18 -4.06
N ASP A 114 -13.31 -0.04 -4.01
CA ASP A 114 -14.57 -0.29 -3.32
C ASP A 114 -14.37 -0.30 -1.80
N LEU A 115 -13.12 -0.44 -1.32
CA LEU A 115 -12.76 -0.35 0.09
C LEU A 115 -13.01 1.05 0.70
N ASP A 116 -13.06 2.11 -0.13
CA ASP A 116 -13.06 3.52 0.29
C ASP A 116 -14.40 4.25 0.03
N THR A 117 -15.52 3.53 -0.07
CA THR A 117 -16.80 4.14 -0.48
C THR A 117 -17.73 4.55 0.66
N GLY A 118 -17.29 4.48 1.92
CA GLY A 118 -18.16 4.80 3.05
C GLY A 118 -17.47 4.93 4.41
N PRO A 119 -18.25 4.93 5.50
CA PRO A 119 -17.76 5.14 6.87
C PRO A 119 -16.69 4.13 7.29
N ASP A 120 -15.62 4.59 7.94
CA ASP A 120 -14.42 3.77 8.18
C ASP A 120 -14.71 2.45 8.92
N TRP A 121 -13.85 1.45 8.73
CA TRP A 121 -13.84 0.23 9.53
C TRP A 121 -13.18 0.49 10.89
N LEU A 122 -13.93 0.26 11.95
CA LEU A 122 -13.54 0.50 13.34
C LEU A 122 -13.29 -0.82 14.06
N VAL A 123 -12.09 -0.99 14.62
CA VAL A 123 -11.78 -2.09 15.54
C VAL A 123 -12.04 -1.61 16.95
N VAL A 124 -13.09 -2.14 17.58
CA VAL A 124 -13.45 -1.86 18.96
C VAL A 124 -12.75 -2.87 19.86
N TYR A 125 -12.03 -2.37 20.85
CA TYR A 125 -11.30 -3.18 21.81
C TYR A 125 -11.65 -2.78 23.24
N GLU A 126 -11.50 -3.74 24.15
CA GLU A 126 -11.58 -3.54 25.59
C GLU A 126 -10.25 -3.94 26.23
N ALA A 127 -9.90 -3.35 27.37
CA ALA A 127 -8.80 -3.79 28.19
C ALA A 127 -9.31 -4.30 29.53
N ASN A 128 -8.73 -5.41 30.01
CA ASN A 128 -9.03 -5.93 31.34
C ASN A 128 -8.34 -5.09 32.44
N HIS A 129 -8.57 -5.44 33.71
CA HIS A 129 -7.96 -4.76 34.86
C HIS A 129 -6.42 -4.82 34.90
N ARG A 130 -5.78 -5.68 34.09
CA ARG A 130 -4.32 -5.76 33.93
C ARG A 130 -3.81 -4.93 32.76
N GLY A 131 -4.70 -4.26 32.03
CA GLY A 131 -4.37 -3.51 30.82
C GLY A 131 -4.12 -4.38 29.60
N GLU A 132 -4.48 -5.67 29.63
CA GLU A 132 -4.36 -6.56 28.48
C GLU A 132 -5.53 -6.29 27.53
N PRO A 133 -5.27 -5.93 26.25
CA PRO A 133 -6.32 -5.63 25.30
C PRO A 133 -6.89 -6.89 24.67
N LYS A 134 -8.18 -6.83 24.38
CA LYS A 134 -8.94 -7.83 23.65
C LYS A 134 -9.82 -7.12 22.63
N VAL A 135 -9.78 -7.59 21.38
CA VAL A 135 -10.72 -7.11 20.36
C VAL A 135 -12.11 -7.65 20.68
N LYS A 136 -13.08 -6.74 20.72
CA LYS A 136 -14.49 -7.05 21.01
C LYS A 136 -15.31 -7.21 19.74
N SER A 137 -15.14 -6.30 18.79
CA SER A 137 -15.88 -6.31 17.52
C SER A 137 -15.21 -5.43 16.46
N THR A 138 -15.48 -5.73 15.20
CA THR A 138 -15.22 -4.82 14.07
C THR A 138 -16.55 -4.33 13.51
N VAL A 139 -16.68 -3.02 13.31
CA VAL A 139 -17.92 -2.41 12.82
C VAL A 139 -17.63 -1.29 11.83
N ARG A 140 -18.57 -0.99 10.93
CA ARG A 140 -18.53 0.23 10.12
C ARG A 140 -18.89 1.44 10.98
N GLY A 141 -18.28 2.59 10.71
CA GLY A 141 -18.44 3.79 11.54
C GLY A 141 -19.86 4.30 11.66
N ASP A 142 -20.69 4.15 10.63
CA ASP A 142 -22.13 4.46 10.64
C ASP A 142 -22.99 3.45 11.41
N ASN A 143 -22.44 2.27 11.70
CA ASN A 143 -23.12 1.20 12.42
C ASN A 143 -22.69 1.12 13.89
N ILE A 144 -21.97 2.13 14.39
CA ILE A 144 -21.52 2.16 15.77
C ILE A 144 -22.69 2.37 16.74
N LYS A 145 -22.75 1.56 17.80
CA LYS A 145 -23.81 1.53 18.80
C LYS A 145 -23.21 1.41 20.19
N SER A 146 -23.95 1.83 21.21
CA SER A 146 -23.52 1.77 22.62
C SER A 146 -23.20 0.34 23.08
N GLU A 147 -23.89 -0.68 22.55
CA GLU A 147 -23.65 -2.10 22.87
C GLU A 147 -22.24 -2.59 22.52
N HIS A 148 -21.60 -1.98 21.51
CA HIS A 148 -20.20 -2.27 21.17
C HIS A 148 -19.24 -1.85 22.30
N PHE A 149 -19.64 -0.95 23.18
CA PHE A 149 -18.85 -0.51 24.33
C PHE A 149 -19.34 -1.17 25.63
N TYR A 150 -20.65 -1.15 25.89
CA TYR A 150 -21.18 -1.52 27.20
C TYR A 150 -21.81 -2.92 27.18
N SER A 151 -21.00 -3.97 27.40
CA SER A 151 -21.51 -5.35 27.55
C SER A 151 -21.02 -6.07 28.82
N GLY A 152 -20.47 -5.32 29.79
CA GLY A 152 -20.15 -5.80 31.14
C GLY A 152 -18.91 -6.70 31.21
N GLY A 153 -17.75 -6.11 31.57
CA GLY A 153 -16.55 -6.88 31.90
C GLY A 153 -15.22 -6.16 31.61
N GLY A 154 -15.19 -5.29 30.61
CA GLY A 154 -14.03 -4.44 30.30
C GLY A 154 -13.84 -3.30 31.32
N TYR A 155 -12.57 -2.99 31.61
CA TYR A 155 -12.19 -1.88 32.49
C TYR A 155 -11.98 -0.57 31.71
N ASP A 156 -11.40 -0.67 30.51
CA ASP A 156 -11.20 0.45 29.57
C ASP A 156 -11.65 0.02 28.16
N PHE A 157 -12.10 0.98 27.35
CA PHE A 157 -12.57 0.73 25.98
C PHE A 157 -11.94 1.72 25.02
N GLY A 158 -11.68 1.26 23.80
CA GLY A 158 -11.18 2.13 22.75
C GLY A 158 -11.61 1.69 21.37
N VAL A 159 -11.34 2.58 20.41
CA VAL A 159 -11.64 2.38 19.00
C VAL A 159 -10.39 2.70 18.20
N PHE A 160 -10.05 1.81 17.29
CA PHE A 160 -8.99 2.02 16.32
C PHE A 160 -9.58 2.14 14.91
N SER A 161 -9.33 3.28 14.26
CA SER A 161 -9.71 3.52 12.85
C SER A 161 -8.79 2.71 11.95
N SER A 162 -9.29 1.60 11.42
CA SER A 162 -8.48 0.60 10.73
C SER A 162 -8.59 0.67 9.21
N GLY A 163 -9.76 1.03 8.67
CA GLY A 163 -9.96 1.01 7.23
C GLY A 163 -9.15 2.10 6.53
N GLU A 164 -9.00 3.30 7.11
CA GLU A 164 -8.12 4.33 6.55
C GLU A 164 -6.64 3.86 6.53
N VAL A 165 -6.19 3.17 7.59
CA VAL A 165 -4.83 2.60 7.64
C VAL A 165 -4.64 1.56 6.54
N ILE A 166 -5.59 0.65 6.40
CA ILE A 166 -5.56 -0.40 5.37
C ILE A 166 -5.57 0.26 3.98
N TRP A 167 -6.54 1.13 3.73
CA TRP A 167 -6.73 1.80 2.45
C TRP A 167 -5.50 2.59 2.00
N ASN A 168 -4.91 3.39 2.90
CA ASN A 168 -3.75 4.22 2.57
C ASN A 168 -2.53 3.39 2.16
N VAL A 169 -2.32 2.22 2.78
CA VAL A 169 -1.22 1.33 2.41
C VAL A 169 -1.56 0.61 1.11
N VAL A 170 -2.75 0.04 1.04
CA VAL A 170 -3.23 -0.76 -0.08
C VAL A 170 -3.27 0.05 -1.38
N ARG A 171 -3.71 1.32 -1.33
CA ARG A 171 -3.78 2.18 -2.53
C ARG A 171 -2.43 2.54 -3.13
N HIS A 172 -1.35 2.46 -2.37
CA HIS A 172 0.00 2.77 -2.86
C HIS A 172 0.76 1.51 -3.25
N TYR A 173 0.27 0.31 -2.87
CA TYR A 173 0.92 -0.97 -3.12
C TYR A 173 1.20 -1.24 -4.61
N ALA A 174 0.27 -0.86 -5.48
CA ALA A 174 0.40 -1.06 -6.92
C ALA A 174 1.69 -0.44 -7.47
N ASP A 175 2.14 0.66 -6.86
CA ASP A 175 3.32 1.37 -7.31
C ASP A 175 4.61 0.63 -7.00
N TYR A 176 4.71 0.16 -5.77
CA TYR A 176 5.84 -0.63 -5.32
C TYR A 176 5.91 -1.96 -6.08
N TRP A 177 4.77 -2.62 -6.27
CA TRP A 177 4.70 -3.91 -6.96
C TRP A 177 5.18 -3.82 -8.42
N ALA A 178 4.72 -2.80 -9.14
CA ALA A 178 5.14 -2.59 -10.52
C ALA A 178 6.65 -2.28 -10.61
N ASN A 179 7.18 -1.47 -9.69
CA ASN A 179 8.62 -1.19 -9.63
C ASN A 179 9.45 -2.47 -9.40
N ASP A 180 9.04 -3.37 -8.52
CA ASP A 180 9.72 -4.65 -8.27
C ASP A 180 9.80 -5.53 -9.51
N ARG A 181 8.71 -5.61 -10.27
CA ARG A 181 8.67 -6.39 -11.51
C ARG A 181 9.59 -5.82 -12.58
N ILE A 182 9.63 -4.50 -12.69
CA ILE A 182 10.55 -3.78 -13.58
C ILE A 182 12.00 -4.08 -13.20
N LEU A 183 12.34 -3.96 -11.91
CA LEU A 183 13.70 -4.23 -11.42
C LEU A 183 14.15 -5.68 -11.64
N LYS A 184 13.20 -6.62 -11.62
CA LYS A 184 13.45 -8.03 -11.92
C LYS A 184 13.49 -8.36 -13.42
N GLY A 185 13.29 -7.36 -14.29
CA GLY A 185 13.20 -7.53 -15.73
C GLY A 185 12.01 -8.37 -16.19
N LEU A 186 11.01 -8.55 -15.31
CA LEU A 186 9.75 -9.21 -15.65
C LEU A 186 8.87 -8.27 -16.49
N ASP A 187 8.99 -6.97 -16.22
CA ASP A 187 8.38 -5.88 -16.98
C ASP A 187 9.47 -4.89 -17.41
N GLN A 188 9.20 -4.02 -18.38
CA GLN A 188 10.12 -2.96 -18.80
C GLN A 188 9.85 -1.66 -18.02
N VAL A 189 10.88 -0.80 -17.85
CA VAL A 189 10.84 0.49 -17.12
C VAL A 189 9.74 1.45 -17.62
N GLY A 190 9.12 1.13 -18.76
CA GLY A 190 7.86 1.67 -19.22
C GLY A 190 6.65 1.28 -18.35
N ARG A 191 6.60 1.77 -17.12
CA ARG A 191 5.37 1.81 -16.30
C ARG A 191 4.23 2.63 -16.94
N TYR A 192 4.56 3.36 -18.02
CA TYR A 192 3.74 4.32 -18.77
C TYR A 192 3.98 4.27 -20.30
N GLU A 193 4.79 3.33 -20.82
CA GLU A 193 4.97 3.20 -22.27
C GLU A 193 3.81 2.38 -22.83
N GLY A 194 2.90 3.08 -23.49
CA GLY A 194 1.66 2.49 -23.99
C GLY A 194 0.44 2.83 -23.16
N CYS A 195 0.52 3.73 -22.17
CA CYS A 195 -0.64 4.33 -21.48
C CYS A 195 -0.45 5.85 -21.30
N ASP A 196 -1.55 6.61 -21.22
CA ASP A 196 -1.53 8.05 -20.93
C ASP A 196 -1.44 8.36 -19.43
N ASP A 197 -1.40 9.65 -19.07
CA ASP A 197 -1.35 10.14 -17.67
C ASP A 197 -2.54 9.70 -16.80
N ASN A 198 -3.63 9.20 -17.42
CA ASN A 198 -4.80 8.66 -16.72
C ASN A 198 -4.78 7.12 -16.63
N GLY A 199 -3.68 6.47 -17.04
CA GLY A 199 -3.53 5.02 -17.08
C GLY A 199 -4.34 4.34 -18.19
N ARG A 200 -4.79 5.08 -19.21
CA ARG A 200 -5.50 4.49 -20.35
C ARG A 200 -4.52 4.07 -21.45
N PRO A 201 -4.71 2.92 -22.09
CA PRO A 201 -3.80 2.44 -23.12
C PRO A 201 -3.75 3.38 -24.33
N LEU A 202 -2.54 3.54 -24.86
CA LEU A 202 -2.18 4.23 -26.09
C LEU A 202 -2.23 3.29 -27.30
N ASP A 203 -2.34 1.97 -27.10
CA ASP A 203 -2.53 1.02 -28.21
C ASP A 203 -3.96 1.16 -28.81
N PRO A 204 -4.09 1.57 -30.09
CA PRO A 204 -5.38 1.70 -30.77
C PRO A 204 -6.21 0.41 -30.80
N SER A 205 -5.55 -0.74 -30.83
CA SER A 205 -6.17 -2.06 -30.96
C SER A 205 -6.65 -2.64 -29.62
N HIS A 206 -6.23 -2.05 -28.50
CA HIS A 206 -6.62 -2.49 -27.18
C HIS A 206 -8.16 -2.45 -27.02
N PRO A 207 -8.81 -3.46 -26.40
CA PRO A 207 -10.27 -3.52 -26.27
C PRO A 207 -10.93 -2.25 -25.73
N TRP A 208 -10.22 -1.53 -24.85
CA TRP A 208 -10.70 -0.29 -24.26
C TRP A 208 -10.82 0.88 -25.26
N ASN A 209 -10.02 0.87 -26.32
CA ASN A 209 -10.09 1.82 -27.44
C ASN A 209 -10.94 1.24 -28.57
N ALA A 210 -10.76 -0.05 -28.89
CA ALA A 210 -11.43 -0.76 -29.96
C ALA A 210 -12.92 -1.06 -29.73
N ASN A 211 -13.42 -0.98 -28.49
CA ASN A 211 -14.84 -1.15 -28.17
C ASN A 211 -15.58 0.18 -27.96
N LEU A 212 -14.90 1.33 -28.07
CA LEU A 212 -15.56 2.63 -27.96
C LEU A 212 -16.52 2.86 -29.14
N PRO A 213 -17.64 3.58 -28.93
CA PRO A 213 -18.46 4.12 -30.01
C PRO A 213 -17.61 4.86 -31.04
N PRO A 214 -17.96 4.85 -32.35
CA PRO A 214 -17.10 5.38 -33.41
C PRO A 214 -16.56 6.79 -33.16
N LEU A 215 -17.42 7.70 -32.68
CA LEU A 215 -17.03 9.09 -32.37
C LEU A 215 -16.05 9.19 -31.19
N GLN A 216 -16.26 8.39 -30.14
CA GLN A 216 -15.37 8.37 -28.96
C GLN A 216 -14.03 7.71 -29.30
N ARG A 217 -14.04 6.69 -30.17
CA ARG A 217 -12.82 6.07 -30.68
C ARG A 217 -12.00 7.06 -31.48
N ALA A 218 -12.61 7.80 -32.40
CA ALA A 218 -11.93 8.82 -33.19
C ALA A 218 -11.29 9.90 -32.30
N LYS A 219 -12.05 10.41 -31.32
CA LYS A 219 -11.52 11.36 -30.32
C LYS A 219 -10.33 10.77 -29.57
N ARG A 220 -10.45 9.51 -29.15
CA ARG A 220 -9.40 8.81 -28.42
C ARG A 220 -8.13 8.61 -29.25
N MET A 221 -8.23 8.38 -30.56
CA MET A 221 -7.06 8.25 -31.42
C MET A 221 -6.26 9.55 -31.48
N VAL A 222 -6.95 10.69 -31.55
CA VAL A 222 -6.31 12.02 -31.52
C VAL A 222 -5.63 12.26 -30.18
N GLU A 223 -6.30 11.96 -29.06
CA GLU A 223 -5.71 12.08 -27.72
C GLU A 223 -4.42 11.24 -27.57
N ILE A 224 -4.43 10.02 -28.12
CA ILE A 224 -3.27 9.12 -28.10
C ILE A 224 -2.10 9.71 -28.91
N GLU A 225 -2.39 10.21 -30.11
CA GLU A 225 -1.38 10.79 -31.00
C GLU A 225 -0.75 12.05 -30.38
N GLU A 226 -1.57 12.96 -29.86
CA GLU A 226 -1.12 14.18 -29.16
C GLU A 226 -0.24 13.85 -27.95
N TYR A 227 -0.63 12.82 -27.18
CA TYR A 227 0.13 12.38 -26.02
C TYR A 227 1.51 11.86 -26.40
N ILE A 228 1.60 11.03 -27.45
CA ILE A 228 2.86 10.47 -27.94
C ILE A 228 3.81 11.60 -28.39
N ILE A 229 3.29 12.57 -29.14
CA ILE A 229 4.07 13.73 -29.61
C ILE A 229 4.65 14.52 -28.43
N GLU A 230 3.82 14.82 -27.43
CA GLU A 230 4.26 15.60 -26.27
C GLU A 230 5.26 14.83 -25.41
N ARG A 231 5.05 13.52 -25.23
CA ARG A 231 5.99 12.62 -24.54
C ARG A 231 7.35 12.61 -25.24
N ASP A 232 7.36 12.44 -26.56
CA ASP A 232 8.59 12.37 -27.36
C ASP A 232 9.32 13.72 -27.33
N ARG A 233 8.58 14.84 -27.32
CA ARG A 233 9.14 16.19 -27.16
C ARG A 233 9.82 16.37 -25.80
N ARG A 234 9.18 15.96 -24.70
CA ARG A 234 9.77 16.03 -23.34
C ARG A 234 11.02 15.16 -23.24
N HIS A 235 10.98 13.98 -23.83
CA HIS A 235 12.13 13.07 -23.86
C HIS A 235 13.31 13.70 -24.61
N LEU A 236 13.05 14.28 -25.78
CA LEU A 236 14.08 14.97 -26.57
C LEU A 236 14.69 16.16 -25.80
N ALA A 237 13.86 16.96 -25.12
CA ALA A 237 14.32 18.07 -24.29
C ALA A 237 15.23 17.61 -23.14
N SER A 238 14.83 16.53 -22.43
CA SER A 238 15.62 15.95 -21.35
C SER A 238 16.98 15.41 -21.84
N VAL A 239 17.00 14.76 -23.02
CA VAL A 239 18.24 14.28 -23.64
C VAL A 239 19.17 15.45 -23.97
N LEU A 240 18.66 16.53 -24.56
CA LEU A 240 19.45 17.73 -24.90
C LEU A 240 20.02 18.42 -23.65
N GLU A 241 19.24 18.55 -22.57
CA GLU A 241 19.71 19.11 -21.29
C GLU A 241 20.82 18.25 -20.65
N SER A 242 20.69 16.92 -20.73
CA SER A 242 21.69 15.99 -20.20
C SER A 242 23.03 16.03 -20.95
N GLN A 243 23.00 16.38 -22.25
CA GLN A 243 24.19 16.54 -23.08
C GLN A 243 24.85 17.92 -22.88
N GLY A 244 24.06 18.97 -22.65
CA GLY A 244 24.57 20.32 -22.38
C GLY A 244 25.32 20.47 -21.04
N LYS A 245 24.97 19.68 -20.02
CA LYS A 245 25.66 19.72 -18.71
C LYS A 245 27.05 19.07 -18.69
N LYS A 246 27.46 18.32 -19.72
CA LYS A 246 28.76 17.60 -19.73
C LYS A 246 29.96 18.41 -20.25
N VAL A 247 29.80 19.71 -20.53
CA VAL A 247 30.84 20.52 -21.21
C VAL A 247 31.43 21.64 -20.31
N GLY A 248 31.10 21.67 -19.01
CA GLY A 248 31.41 22.84 -18.16
C GLY A 248 32.38 22.68 -16.99
N ASP A 249 32.78 21.46 -16.61
CA ASP A 249 33.45 21.23 -15.31
C ASP A 249 34.90 20.69 -15.39
N ASP A 250 35.57 20.83 -16.54
CA ASP A 250 37.00 20.56 -16.70
C ASP A 250 37.78 21.84 -17.07
N GLU A 251 37.83 22.82 -16.16
CA GLU A 251 38.91 23.85 -16.08
C GLU A 251 39.30 24.14 -14.63
#